data_AF-A0A0E3ZW07-F1
#
_entry.id   AF-A0A0E3ZW07-F1
#
_cell.length_a   1.000
_cell.length_b   1.000
_cell.length_c   1.000
_cell.angle_alpha   90.00
_cell.angle_beta   90.00
_cell.angle_gamma   90.00
#
_symmetry.space_group_name_H-M   'P 1'
#
loop_
_entity.id
_entity.type
_entity.pdbx_description
1 polymer ?
#
loop_
_entity_poly.entity_id
_entity_poly.type
_entity_poly.pdbx_seq_one_letter_code
_entity_poly.pdbx_strand_id
1 'polypeptide(L)'
;MPSLPILELGKLIDHALLHPTLTDAELRDGCQQALLYQVASVCIKPYAVVLASELLAHSDVRVGTVIGFPHGGQATSLKVAETLQACRDGAVEIDMVVNIGKVLSEDWDYVANEIQLIYDACESEGALLKVIFETDFLPNDRLKIKLCQVCTDIGVAFVKTSTGFGFVKGPDGMYDYKGATEHDLRLMLDHVGPGVRVKASGGIRTLNELLVVKEMGVARVGTSSTAVILNEAYRRSGMTPPTAITNTTIESTGY
;
A
#
# COMPACT_ATOMS: atom_id res chain seq x y z
N MET A 1 14.14 -24.02 4.01
CA MET A 1 13.20 -23.25 3.17
C MET A 1 11.88 -23.12 3.91
N PRO A 2 11.18 -21.98 3.86
CA PRO A 2 9.84 -21.86 4.44
C PRO A 2 8.92 -22.92 3.85
N SER A 3 7.93 -23.37 4.63
CA SER A 3 6.84 -24.18 4.07
C SER A 3 6.10 -23.34 3.03
N LEU A 4 5.67 -23.96 1.92
CA LEU A 4 4.94 -23.28 0.84
C LEU A 4 3.81 -22.35 1.37
N PRO A 5 3.05 -22.70 2.44
CA PRO A 5 2.02 -21.83 2.99
C PRO A 5 2.51 -20.51 3.60
N ILE A 6 3.71 -20.47 4.22
CA ILE A 6 4.21 -19.23 4.84
C ILE A 6 4.77 -18.28 3.78
N LEU A 7 5.42 -18.83 2.75
CA LEU A 7 5.90 -18.03 1.62
C LEU A 7 4.72 -17.35 0.90
N GLU A 8 3.60 -18.05 0.72
CA GLU A 8 2.38 -17.46 0.16
C GLU A 8 1.88 -16.27 0.99
N LEU A 9 1.94 -16.34 2.33
CA LEU A 9 1.58 -15.21 3.19
C LEU A 9 2.52 -14.02 3.00
N GLY A 10 3.82 -14.26 2.85
CA GLY A 10 4.79 -13.22 2.51
C GLY A 10 4.42 -12.52 1.21
N LYS A 11 4.01 -13.28 0.18
CA LYS A 11 3.60 -12.75 -1.13
C LYS A 11 2.24 -12.01 -1.14
N LEU A 12 1.56 -11.94 0.00
CA LEU A 12 0.43 -11.02 0.19
C LEU A 12 0.87 -9.66 0.74
N ILE A 13 2.10 -9.51 1.23
CA ILE A 13 2.52 -8.32 1.97
C ILE A 13 3.31 -7.36 1.08
N ASP A 14 2.92 -6.09 1.13
CA ASP A 14 3.75 -4.95 0.78
C ASP A 14 4.30 -4.34 2.08
N HIS A 15 5.60 -4.50 2.33
CA HIS A 15 6.23 -4.02 3.56
C HIS A 15 6.34 -2.49 3.53
N ALA A 16 5.61 -1.81 4.42
CA ALA A 16 5.51 -0.35 4.41
C ALA A 16 6.66 0.33 5.17
N LEU A 17 7.36 1.24 4.48
CA LEU A 17 8.52 2.00 4.94
C LEU A 17 8.31 3.51 4.72
N LEU A 18 7.16 4.02 5.18
CA LEU A 18 6.67 5.37 4.85
C LEU A 18 6.61 6.32 6.05
N HIS A 19 6.74 5.81 7.28
CA HIS A 19 6.65 6.66 8.46
C HIS A 19 7.70 7.79 8.39
N PRO A 20 7.32 9.07 8.58
CA PRO A 20 8.18 10.20 8.25
C PRO A 20 9.50 10.20 9.03
N THR A 21 9.52 9.61 10.23
CA THR A 21 10.72 9.53 11.07
C THR A 21 11.70 8.41 10.70
N LEU A 22 11.32 7.47 9.82
CA LEU A 22 12.24 6.41 9.40
C LEU A 22 13.48 7.01 8.75
N THR A 23 14.63 6.71 9.36
CA THR A 23 15.98 7.06 8.90
C THR A 23 16.44 6.12 7.79
N ASP A 24 17.47 6.51 7.03
CA ASP A 24 18.06 5.67 5.99
C ASP A 24 18.53 4.30 6.51
N ALA A 25 19.02 4.24 7.76
CA ALA A 25 19.41 2.99 8.40
C ALA A 25 18.20 2.06 8.62
N GLU A 26 17.10 2.60 9.14
CA GLU A 26 15.86 1.84 9.33
C GLU A 26 15.20 1.45 8.00
N LEU A 27 15.35 2.26 6.94
CA LEU A 27 14.93 1.90 5.59
C LEU A 27 15.73 0.71 5.04
N ARG A 28 17.05 0.67 5.28
CA ARG A 28 17.91 -0.48 4.92
C ARG A 28 17.50 -1.74 5.68
N ASP A 29 17.29 -1.63 6.99
CA ASP A 29 16.85 -2.74 7.83
C ASP A 29 15.47 -3.26 7.38
N GLY A 30 14.56 -2.36 7.02
CA GLY A 30 13.27 -2.70 6.44
C GLY A 30 13.37 -3.47 5.12
N CYS A 31 14.28 -3.08 4.23
CA CYS A 31 14.55 -3.81 2.98
C CYS A 31 15.13 -5.21 3.26
N GLN A 32 16.05 -5.33 4.22
CA GLN A 32 16.59 -6.64 4.65
C GLN A 32 15.49 -7.54 5.23
N GLN A 33 14.59 -6.96 6.03
CA GLN A 33 13.42 -7.68 6.54
C GLN A 33 12.52 -8.17 5.40
N ALA A 34 12.28 -7.33 4.39
CA ALA A 34 11.48 -7.69 3.22
C ALA A 34 12.08 -8.88 2.44
N LEU A 35 13.42 -8.91 2.28
CA LEU A 35 14.14 -10.04 1.70
C LEU A 35 14.00 -11.30 2.55
N LEU A 36 14.23 -11.18 3.86
CA LEU A 36 14.19 -12.29 4.82
C LEU A 36 12.86 -13.04 4.79
N TYR A 37 11.76 -12.27 4.73
CA TYR A 37 10.40 -12.79 4.70
C TYR A 37 9.86 -13.01 3.28
N GLN A 38 10.66 -12.72 2.24
CA GLN A 38 10.30 -12.87 0.83
C GLN A 38 8.93 -12.26 0.49
N VAL A 39 8.71 -11.02 0.96
CA VAL A 39 7.44 -10.33 0.74
C VAL A 39 7.17 -10.05 -0.75
N ALA A 40 5.98 -9.55 -1.08
CA ALA A 40 5.63 -9.22 -2.46
C ALA A 40 6.39 -7.99 -2.96
N SER A 41 6.41 -6.94 -2.13
CA SER A 41 7.12 -5.69 -2.40
C SER A 41 7.50 -4.96 -1.11
N VAL A 42 8.40 -3.98 -1.22
CA VAL A 42 8.47 -2.86 -0.28
C VAL A 42 7.69 -1.67 -0.81
N CYS A 43 7.09 -0.88 0.06
CA CYS A 43 6.51 0.43 -0.28
C CYS A 43 7.29 1.49 0.49
N ILE A 44 8.23 2.16 -0.18
CA ILE A 44 9.24 3.02 0.44
C ILE A 44 9.03 4.50 0.08
N LYS A 45 9.59 5.43 0.88
CA LYS A 45 9.58 6.87 0.59
C LYS A 45 10.18 7.16 -0.80
N PRO A 46 9.62 8.12 -1.57
CA PRO A 46 10.07 8.39 -2.94
C PRO A 46 11.58 8.64 -3.08
N TYR A 47 12.18 9.43 -2.17
CA TYR A 47 13.62 9.74 -2.24
C TYR A 47 14.53 8.51 -2.06
N ALA A 48 14.01 7.43 -1.48
CA ALA A 48 14.75 6.23 -1.13
C ALA A 48 14.48 5.07 -2.11
N VAL A 49 13.83 5.32 -3.25
CA VAL A 49 13.58 4.29 -4.27
C VAL A 49 14.89 3.72 -4.82
N VAL A 50 15.87 4.57 -5.14
CA VAL A 50 17.21 4.13 -5.61
C VAL A 50 17.85 3.17 -4.59
N LEU A 51 17.82 3.54 -3.31
CA LEU A 51 18.32 2.72 -2.22
C LEU A 51 17.65 1.35 -2.17
N ALA A 52 16.31 1.29 -2.23
CA ALA A 52 15.58 0.03 -2.22
C ALA A 52 15.87 -0.82 -3.46
N SER A 53 15.96 -0.19 -4.64
CA SER A 53 16.30 -0.85 -5.91
C SER A 53 17.67 -1.54 -5.85
N GLU A 54 18.68 -0.86 -5.30
CA GLU A 54 20.01 -1.44 -5.13
C GLU A 54 20.02 -2.61 -4.14
N LEU A 55 19.35 -2.47 -2.99
CA LEU A 55 19.33 -3.51 -1.94
C LEU A 55 18.53 -4.76 -2.33
N LEU A 56 17.46 -4.57 -3.11
CA LEU A 56 16.53 -5.63 -3.48
C LEU A 56 16.85 -6.22 -4.87
N ALA A 57 17.92 -5.74 -5.51
CA ALA A 57 18.42 -6.27 -6.76
C ALA A 57 18.62 -7.80 -6.68
N HIS A 58 18.26 -8.49 -7.75
CA HIS A 58 18.33 -9.96 -7.87
C HIS A 58 17.44 -10.74 -6.88
N SER A 59 16.43 -10.09 -6.29
CA SER A 59 15.38 -10.75 -5.49
C SER A 59 14.02 -10.68 -6.17
N ASP A 60 13.08 -11.49 -5.71
CA ASP A 60 11.66 -11.43 -6.12
C ASP A 60 10.84 -10.40 -5.34
N VAL A 61 11.48 -9.55 -4.53
CA VAL A 61 10.81 -8.47 -3.78
C VAL A 61 10.77 -7.23 -4.67
N ARG A 62 9.56 -6.81 -5.06
CA ARG A 62 9.39 -5.62 -5.90
C ARG A 62 9.64 -4.33 -5.12
N VAL A 63 10.07 -3.29 -5.83
CA VAL A 63 10.18 -1.94 -5.28
C VAL A 63 8.95 -1.16 -5.67
N GLY A 64 8.20 -0.71 -4.67
CA GLY A 64 7.11 0.24 -4.84
C GLY A 64 7.32 1.52 -4.03
N THR A 65 6.66 2.59 -4.46
CA THR A 65 6.64 3.87 -3.74
C THR A 65 5.27 4.52 -3.83
N VAL A 66 5.14 5.73 -3.30
CA VAL A 66 3.89 6.47 -3.18
C VAL A 66 3.94 7.78 -3.95
N ILE A 67 2.81 8.24 -4.50
CA ILE A 67 2.71 9.46 -5.31
C ILE A 67 1.60 10.36 -4.80
N GLY A 68 1.88 11.65 -4.69
CA GLY A 68 0.96 12.61 -4.07
C GLY A 68 0.63 12.28 -2.62
N PHE A 69 1.50 11.58 -1.91
CA PHE A 69 1.19 10.98 -0.61
C PHE A 69 1.49 11.91 0.57
N PRO A 70 0.72 11.85 1.68
CA PRO A 70 -0.47 11.03 1.88
C PRO A 70 -1.79 11.71 1.48
N HIS A 71 -1.80 13.00 1.12
CA HIS A 71 -3.05 13.77 1.03
C HIS A 71 -3.63 13.95 -0.38
N GLY A 72 -2.88 13.59 -1.43
CA GLY A 72 -3.34 13.62 -2.82
C GLY A 72 -3.64 15.02 -3.39
N GLY A 73 -3.29 16.10 -2.68
CA GLY A 73 -3.65 17.48 -3.03
C GLY A 73 -2.70 18.19 -4.01
N GLN A 74 -1.64 17.52 -4.46
CA GLN A 74 -0.67 18.05 -5.42
C GLN A 74 -1.30 18.20 -6.80
N ALA A 75 -0.79 19.13 -7.61
CA ALA A 75 -1.21 19.26 -9.00
C ALA A 75 -0.91 17.99 -9.81
N THR A 76 -1.81 17.63 -10.73
CA THR A 76 -1.68 16.42 -11.56
C THR A 76 -0.35 16.36 -12.31
N SER A 77 0.15 17.48 -12.84
CA SER A 77 1.46 17.53 -13.51
C SER A 77 2.62 17.19 -12.59
N LEU A 78 2.55 17.53 -11.30
CA LEU A 78 3.56 17.17 -10.31
C LEU A 78 3.47 15.69 -9.96
N LYS A 79 2.26 15.13 -9.81
CA LYS A 79 2.09 13.68 -9.61
C LYS A 79 2.65 12.89 -10.80
N VAL A 80 2.40 13.33 -12.04
CA VAL A 80 2.97 12.69 -13.25
C VAL A 80 4.49 12.74 -13.24
N ALA A 81 5.07 13.91 -12.93
CA ALA A 81 6.52 14.06 -12.85
C ALA A 81 7.13 13.18 -11.73
N GLU A 82 6.48 13.12 -10.57
CA GLU A 82 6.88 12.27 -9.44
C GLU A 82 6.83 10.79 -9.82
N THR A 83 5.78 10.34 -10.53
CA THR A 83 5.65 8.96 -11.03
C THR A 83 6.79 8.60 -11.97
N LEU A 84 7.04 9.43 -12.98
CA LEU A 84 8.12 9.17 -13.95
C LEU A 84 9.50 9.14 -13.28
N GLN A 85 9.72 10.03 -12.31
CA GLN A 85 10.97 10.03 -11.56
C GLN A 85 11.12 8.75 -10.72
N ALA A 86 10.08 8.38 -9.97
CA ALA A 86 10.09 7.15 -9.17
C ALA A 86 10.35 5.90 -10.02
N CYS A 87 9.74 5.79 -11.19
CA CYS A 87 10.00 4.67 -12.10
C CYS A 87 11.46 4.63 -12.58
N ARG A 88 12.02 5.78 -12.97
CA ARG A 88 13.44 5.89 -13.36
C ARG A 88 14.40 5.53 -12.23
N ASP A 89 14.01 5.82 -10.99
CA ASP A 89 14.77 5.46 -9.79
C ASP A 89 14.68 3.96 -9.47
N GLY A 90 13.79 3.22 -10.13
CA GLY A 90 13.67 1.76 -10.04
C GLY A 90 12.35 1.24 -9.43
N ALA A 91 11.36 2.10 -9.17
CA ALA A 91 10.04 1.64 -8.74
C ALA A 91 9.29 0.96 -9.88
N VAL A 92 8.75 -0.23 -9.62
CA VAL A 92 7.92 -1.01 -10.56
C VAL A 92 6.46 -1.10 -10.10
N GLU A 93 6.15 -0.48 -8.97
CA GLU A 93 4.83 -0.41 -8.37
C GLU A 93 4.59 1.00 -7.80
N ILE A 94 3.50 1.65 -8.17
CA ILE A 94 3.17 3.02 -7.78
C ILE A 94 1.86 3.03 -7.00
N ASP A 95 1.88 3.56 -5.78
CA ASP A 95 0.69 3.76 -4.93
C ASP A 95 0.32 5.26 -4.90
N MET A 96 -0.53 5.71 -5.83
CA MET A 96 -0.96 7.12 -5.88
C MET A 96 -2.13 7.39 -4.92
N VAL A 97 -2.22 8.61 -4.37
CA VAL A 97 -3.42 9.06 -3.64
C VAL A 97 -4.31 9.90 -4.56
N VAL A 98 -5.59 9.57 -4.63
CA VAL A 98 -6.58 10.39 -5.35
C VAL A 98 -6.65 11.79 -4.78
N ASN A 99 -7.02 12.79 -5.59
CA ASN A 99 -7.39 14.08 -5.05
C ASN A 99 -8.71 13.98 -4.25
N ILE A 100 -8.58 13.82 -2.92
CA ILE A 100 -9.71 13.61 -2.01
C ILE A 100 -10.76 14.72 -2.11
N GLY A 101 -10.32 15.98 -2.22
CA GLY A 101 -11.23 17.12 -2.35
C GLY A 101 -12.08 17.04 -3.61
N LYS A 102 -11.48 16.61 -4.73
CA LYS A 102 -12.17 16.42 -6.02
C LYS A 102 -13.13 15.23 -6.01
N VAL A 103 -12.78 14.15 -5.30
CA VAL A 103 -13.70 13.03 -5.05
C VAL A 103 -14.91 13.48 -4.22
N LEU A 104 -14.67 14.21 -3.13
CA LEU A 104 -15.74 14.71 -2.26
C LEU A 104 -16.66 15.71 -2.96
N SER A 105 -16.12 16.51 -3.89
CA SER A 105 -16.90 17.41 -4.74
C SER A 105 -17.48 16.75 -5.99
N GLU A 106 -17.26 15.45 -6.17
CA GLU A 106 -17.76 14.67 -7.32
C GLU A 106 -17.32 15.21 -8.69
N ASP A 107 -16.15 15.83 -8.75
CA ASP A 107 -15.53 16.28 -10.00
C ASP A 107 -14.86 15.08 -10.69
N TRP A 108 -15.71 14.16 -11.16
CA TRP A 108 -15.29 12.87 -11.69
C TRP A 108 -14.47 12.98 -12.96
N ASP A 109 -14.68 14.03 -13.77
CA ASP A 109 -13.86 14.31 -14.95
C ASP A 109 -12.42 14.60 -14.54
N TYR A 110 -12.23 15.44 -13.51
CA TYR A 110 -10.90 15.70 -12.96
C TYR A 110 -10.27 14.42 -12.39
N VAL A 111 -11.02 13.67 -11.57
CA VAL A 111 -10.51 12.45 -10.91
C VAL A 111 -10.10 11.40 -11.94
N ALA A 112 -10.95 11.13 -12.94
CA ALA A 112 -10.66 10.17 -13.99
C ALA A 112 -9.46 10.61 -14.83
N ASN A 113 -9.40 11.88 -15.23
CA ASN A 113 -8.27 12.42 -15.99
C ASN A 113 -6.95 12.35 -15.20
N GLU A 114 -6.97 12.67 -13.90
CA GLU A 114 -5.77 12.54 -13.06
C GLU A 114 -5.29 11.09 -12.98
N ILE A 115 -6.18 10.14 -12.70
CA ILE A 115 -5.81 8.72 -12.62
C ILE A 115 -5.30 8.21 -13.97
N GLN A 116 -5.93 8.60 -15.08
CA GLN A 116 -5.51 8.21 -16.43
C GLN A 116 -4.09 8.70 -16.75
N LEU A 117 -3.78 9.97 -16.48
CA LEU A 117 -2.45 10.51 -16.76
C LEU A 117 -1.35 9.84 -15.93
N ILE A 118 -1.65 9.45 -14.69
CA ILE A 118 -0.72 8.70 -13.85
C ILE A 118 -0.60 7.24 -14.32
N TYR A 119 -1.70 6.63 -14.76
CA TYR A 119 -1.70 5.30 -15.35
C TYR A 119 -0.84 5.26 -16.61
N ASP A 120 -1.02 6.21 -17.53
CA ASP A 120 -0.23 6.32 -18.76
C ASP A 120 1.27 6.48 -18.46
N ALA A 121 1.62 7.26 -17.44
CA ALA A 121 3.00 7.40 -16.99
C ALA A 121 3.58 6.09 -16.44
N CYS A 122 2.79 5.33 -15.65
CA CYS A 122 3.20 4.01 -15.16
C CYS A 122 3.39 3.01 -16.30
N GLU A 123 2.43 2.92 -17.22
CA GLU A 123 2.48 2.02 -18.38
C GLU A 123 3.69 2.32 -19.27
N SER A 124 4.03 3.60 -19.47
CA SER A 124 5.19 3.99 -20.28
C SER A 124 6.53 3.52 -19.71
N GLU A 125 6.58 3.23 -18.41
CA GLU A 125 7.76 2.76 -17.68
C GLU A 125 7.61 1.28 -17.23
N GLY A 126 6.52 0.60 -17.60
CA GLY A 126 6.24 -0.79 -17.23
C GLY A 126 5.93 -1.01 -15.74
N ALA A 127 5.45 0.01 -15.04
CA ALA A 127 5.10 -0.05 -13.62
C ALA A 127 3.60 -0.30 -13.40
N LEU A 128 3.24 -0.97 -12.29
CA LEU A 128 1.84 -1.16 -11.91
C LEU A 128 1.30 0.03 -11.12
N LEU A 129 0.11 0.52 -11.47
CA LEU A 129 -0.59 1.54 -10.69
C LEU A 129 -1.55 0.94 -9.65
N LYS A 130 -1.46 1.44 -8.42
CA LYS A 130 -2.42 1.25 -7.33
C LYS A 130 -2.99 2.60 -6.91
N VAL A 131 -4.31 2.69 -6.76
CA VAL A 131 -5.00 3.95 -6.45
C VAL A 131 -5.54 3.91 -5.02
N ILE A 132 -5.00 4.76 -4.14
CA ILE A 132 -5.42 4.93 -2.74
C ILE A 132 -6.61 5.88 -2.67
N PHE A 133 -7.71 5.40 -2.11
CA PHE A 133 -8.94 6.19 -1.95
C PHE A 133 -8.93 7.07 -0.70
N GLU A 134 -8.23 6.62 0.33
CA GLU A 134 -8.29 7.14 1.69
C GLU A 134 -9.71 7.06 2.28
N THR A 135 -10.16 5.83 2.50
CA THR A 135 -11.56 5.51 2.86
C THR A 135 -12.07 6.22 4.11
N ASP A 136 -11.20 6.54 5.07
CA ASP A 136 -11.55 7.31 6.28
C ASP A 136 -12.09 8.71 5.96
N PHE A 137 -11.63 9.35 4.88
CA PHE A 137 -12.14 10.67 4.44
C PHE A 137 -13.37 10.58 3.54
N LEU A 138 -13.80 9.37 3.14
CA LEU A 138 -14.92 9.16 2.23
C LEU A 138 -16.11 8.58 3.00
N PRO A 139 -16.98 9.43 3.60
CA PRO A 139 -18.04 8.97 4.49
C PRO A 139 -19.18 8.25 3.76
N ASN A 140 -19.30 8.43 2.44
CA ASN A 140 -20.37 7.84 1.63
C ASN A 140 -19.84 6.71 0.74
N ASP A 141 -20.43 5.53 0.86
CA ASP A 141 -20.07 4.34 0.05
C ASP A 141 -20.13 4.61 -1.47
N ARG A 142 -21.07 5.45 -1.93
CA ARG A 142 -21.20 5.83 -3.35
C ARG A 142 -19.92 6.41 -3.95
N LEU A 143 -19.10 7.11 -3.14
CA LEU A 143 -17.84 7.68 -3.61
C LEU A 143 -16.80 6.58 -3.86
N LYS A 144 -16.71 5.60 -2.94
CA LYS A 144 -15.83 4.44 -3.06
C LYS A 144 -16.24 3.55 -4.24
N ILE A 145 -17.55 3.34 -4.43
CA ILE A 145 -18.11 2.63 -5.59
C ILE A 145 -17.73 3.33 -6.89
N LYS A 146 -17.92 4.65 -6.97
CA LYS A 146 -17.61 5.41 -8.18
C LYS A 146 -16.11 5.42 -8.49
N LEU A 147 -15.25 5.49 -7.47
CA LEU A 147 -13.80 5.30 -7.64
C LEU A 147 -13.44 3.90 -8.15
N CYS A 148 -14.09 2.84 -7.66
CA CYS A 148 -13.89 1.47 -8.18
C CYS A 148 -14.24 1.41 -9.67
N GLN A 149 -15.35 2.03 -10.09
CA GLN A 149 -15.75 2.11 -11.49
C GLN A 149 -14.71 2.85 -12.34
N VAL A 150 -14.30 4.05 -11.93
CA VAL A 150 -13.28 4.84 -12.65
C VAL A 150 -11.97 4.04 -12.78
N CYS A 151 -11.51 3.40 -11.70
CA CYS A 151 -10.31 2.58 -11.71
C CYS A 151 -10.44 1.35 -12.62
N THR A 152 -11.64 0.76 -12.68
CA THR A 152 -11.97 -0.36 -13.57
C THR A 152 -11.95 0.07 -15.03
N ASP A 153 -12.57 1.20 -15.36
CA ASP A 153 -12.64 1.72 -16.72
C ASP A 153 -11.24 2.04 -17.28
N ILE A 154 -10.33 2.50 -16.42
CA ILE A 154 -8.93 2.80 -16.77
C ILE A 154 -8.07 1.51 -16.82
N GLY A 155 -8.42 0.49 -16.03
CA GLY A 155 -7.67 -0.77 -15.98
C GLY A 155 -6.48 -0.77 -15.01
N VAL A 156 -6.53 0.02 -13.94
CA VAL A 156 -5.45 0.06 -12.93
C VAL A 156 -5.26 -1.32 -12.26
N ALA A 157 -4.04 -1.62 -11.82
CA ALA A 157 -3.76 -2.95 -11.26
C ALA A 157 -4.43 -3.17 -9.89
N PHE A 158 -4.55 -2.11 -9.08
CA PHE A 158 -5.18 -2.17 -7.77
C PHE A 158 -5.95 -0.91 -7.39
N VAL A 159 -6.99 -1.10 -6.59
CA VAL A 159 -7.54 -0.08 -5.69
C VAL A 159 -7.07 -0.35 -4.27
N LYS A 160 -6.83 0.69 -3.49
CA LYS A 160 -6.29 0.60 -2.13
C LYS A 160 -7.11 1.43 -1.15
N THR A 161 -7.35 0.88 0.04
CA THR A 161 -8.17 1.53 1.08
C THR A 161 -7.54 2.84 1.56
N SER A 162 -6.38 2.78 2.20
CA SER A 162 -5.92 3.89 3.06
C SER A 162 -4.42 4.11 2.99
N THR A 163 -3.97 5.29 3.41
CA THR A 163 -2.55 5.67 3.45
C THR A 163 -1.85 5.26 4.74
N GLY A 164 -2.59 5.16 5.84
CA GLY A 164 -2.04 5.09 7.21
C GLY A 164 -1.96 6.46 7.91
N PHE A 165 -2.32 7.54 7.23
CA PHE A 165 -2.21 8.92 7.71
C PHE A 165 -3.52 9.71 7.55
N GLY A 166 -4.64 9.02 7.32
CA GLY A 166 -5.97 9.59 7.09
C GLY A 166 -6.71 9.95 8.38
N PHE A 167 -6.07 10.73 9.27
CA PHE A 167 -6.64 11.04 10.58
C PHE A 167 -7.85 11.98 10.48
N VAL A 168 -8.98 11.55 11.04
CA VAL A 168 -10.26 12.28 11.04
C VAL A 168 -10.53 12.84 12.43
N LYS A 169 -10.92 14.12 12.51
CA LYS A 169 -11.29 14.75 13.78
C LYS A 169 -12.68 14.30 14.23
N GLY A 170 -12.75 13.64 15.37
CA GLY A 170 -13.97 13.21 16.03
C GLY A 170 -14.75 14.35 16.71
N PRO A 171 -16.00 14.07 17.14
CA PRO A 171 -16.84 15.05 17.85
C PRO A 171 -16.25 15.53 19.19
N ASP A 172 -15.39 14.71 19.79
CA ASP A 172 -14.62 15.01 21.02
C ASP A 172 -13.40 15.91 20.76
N GLY A 173 -13.14 16.24 19.49
CA GLY A 173 -12.02 17.05 19.06
C GLY A 173 -10.71 16.29 18.91
N MET A 174 -10.68 14.99 19.20
CA MET A 174 -9.52 14.13 19.00
C MET A 174 -9.46 13.63 17.56
N TYR A 175 -8.28 13.18 17.13
CA TYR A 175 -8.11 12.60 15.80
C TYR A 175 -8.05 11.08 15.93
N ASP A 176 -8.78 10.38 15.07
CA ASP A 176 -8.82 8.92 15.00
C ASP A 176 -8.61 8.43 13.56
N TYR A 177 -8.23 7.16 13.42
CA TYR A 177 -7.92 6.52 12.16
C TYR A 177 -8.35 5.05 12.18
N LYS A 178 -9.22 4.66 11.24
CA LYS A 178 -9.72 3.29 11.11
C LYS A 178 -8.88 2.48 10.12
N GLY A 179 -8.54 3.06 8.97
CA GLY A 179 -7.85 2.34 7.90
C GLY A 179 -8.74 1.34 7.17
N ALA A 180 -8.21 0.16 6.85
CA ALA A 180 -8.95 -0.89 6.17
C ALA A 180 -10.00 -1.51 7.11
N THR A 181 -11.27 -1.35 6.78
CA THR A 181 -12.38 -2.02 7.46
C THR A 181 -12.93 -3.17 6.62
N GLU A 182 -13.49 -4.21 7.24
CA GLU A 182 -14.15 -5.30 6.50
C GLU A 182 -15.29 -4.79 5.61
N HIS A 183 -16.04 -3.78 6.06
CA HIS A 183 -17.08 -3.11 5.27
C HIS A 183 -16.51 -2.51 3.98
N ASP A 184 -15.47 -1.69 4.08
CA ASP A 184 -14.86 -1.05 2.92
C ASP A 184 -14.23 -2.07 1.97
N LEU A 185 -13.58 -3.09 2.51
CA LEU A 185 -12.98 -4.16 1.71
C LEU A 185 -14.05 -4.95 0.95
N ARG A 186 -15.15 -5.33 1.61
CA ARG A 186 -16.29 -6.00 0.95
C ARG A 186 -16.86 -5.12 -0.16
N LEU A 187 -17.14 -3.85 0.16
CA LEU A 187 -17.67 -2.88 -0.79
C LEU A 187 -16.77 -2.75 -2.03
N MET A 188 -15.47 -2.60 -1.84
CA MET A 188 -14.52 -2.47 -2.95
C MET A 188 -14.44 -3.76 -3.77
N LEU A 189 -14.35 -4.92 -3.12
CA LEU A 189 -14.32 -6.23 -3.79
C LEU A 189 -15.56 -6.48 -4.66
N ASP A 190 -16.73 -6.06 -4.20
CA ASP A 190 -18.00 -6.24 -4.92
C ASP A 190 -18.14 -5.29 -6.13
N HIS A 191 -17.35 -4.21 -6.19
CA HIS A 191 -17.50 -3.15 -7.20
C HIS A 191 -16.29 -2.93 -8.12
N VAL A 192 -15.15 -3.57 -7.86
CA VAL A 192 -14.05 -3.62 -8.85
C VAL A 192 -14.43 -4.56 -9.99
N GLY A 193 -14.15 -4.16 -11.22
CA GLY A 193 -14.36 -5.02 -12.38
C GLY A 193 -13.19 -5.98 -12.65
N PRO A 194 -13.31 -6.79 -13.70
CA PRO A 194 -12.30 -7.78 -14.06
C PRO A 194 -10.91 -7.15 -14.25
N GLY A 195 -9.88 -7.79 -13.69
CA GLY A 195 -8.49 -7.34 -13.81
C GLY A 195 -8.02 -6.37 -12.71
N VAL A 196 -8.94 -5.69 -12.02
CA VAL A 196 -8.60 -4.81 -10.88
C VAL A 196 -8.66 -5.60 -9.58
N ARG A 197 -7.63 -5.46 -8.75
CA ARG A 197 -7.53 -6.14 -7.44
C ARG A 197 -7.64 -5.17 -6.28
N VAL A 198 -7.97 -5.68 -5.09
CA VAL A 198 -8.03 -4.85 -3.86
C VAL A 198 -6.77 -5.04 -3.03
N LYS A 199 -6.18 -3.92 -2.59
CA LYS A 199 -5.12 -3.86 -1.58
C LYS A 199 -5.66 -3.25 -0.28
N ALA A 200 -5.59 -4.00 0.82
CA ALA A 200 -5.92 -3.48 2.14
C ALA A 200 -4.70 -2.77 2.74
N SER A 201 -4.89 -1.62 3.38
CA SER A 201 -3.82 -0.90 4.09
C SER A 201 -4.41 -0.08 5.23
N GLY A 202 -3.67 0.03 6.33
CA GLY A 202 -4.14 0.63 7.57
C GLY A 202 -4.83 -0.38 8.49
N GLY A 203 -4.31 -0.57 9.69
CA GLY A 203 -4.96 -1.38 10.73
C GLY A 203 -4.63 -2.88 10.73
N ILE A 204 -4.05 -3.45 9.67
CA ILE A 204 -3.71 -4.89 9.64
C ILE A 204 -2.33 -5.14 10.27
N ARG A 205 -2.33 -5.65 11.50
CA ARG A 205 -1.12 -5.80 12.34
C ARG A 205 -0.86 -7.22 12.81
N THR A 206 -1.85 -8.11 12.69
CA THR A 206 -1.80 -9.49 13.19
C THR A 206 -2.01 -10.52 12.10
N LEU A 207 -1.56 -11.76 12.34
CA LEU A 207 -1.81 -12.87 11.42
C LEU A 207 -3.30 -13.15 11.22
N ASN A 208 -4.11 -13.03 12.27
CA ASN A 208 -5.55 -13.28 12.16
C ASN A 208 -6.21 -12.27 11.20
N GLU A 209 -5.88 -10.98 11.34
CA GLU A 209 -6.39 -9.95 10.42
C GLU A 209 -5.94 -10.20 8.98
N LEU A 210 -4.67 -10.58 8.75
CA LEU A 210 -4.17 -10.96 7.42
C LEU A 210 -4.98 -12.13 6.83
N LEU A 211 -5.25 -13.16 7.62
CA LEU A 211 -6.00 -14.34 7.17
C LEU A 211 -7.45 -14.00 6.83
N VAL A 212 -8.11 -13.15 7.62
CA VAL A 212 -9.47 -12.68 7.35
C VAL A 212 -9.53 -11.95 6.01
N VAL A 213 -8.68 -10.96 5.78
CA VAL A 213 -8.73 -10.20 4.52
C VAL A 213 -8.31 -11.07 3.32
N LYS A 214 -7.40 -12.03 3.51
CA LYS A 214 -7.06 -13.03 2.49
C LYS A 214 -8.29 -13.84 2.10
N GLU A 215 -9.05 -14.35 3.08
CA GLU A 215 -10.27 -15.13 2.85
C GLU A 215 -11.36 -14.32 2.14
N MET A 216 -11.44 -13.01 2.39
CA MET A 216 -12.35 -12.12 1.66
C MET A 216 -12.01 -11.99 0.17
N GLY A 217 -10.76 -12.27 -0.24
CA GLY A 217 -10.27 -12.09 -1.61
C GLY A 217 -9.35 -10.89 -1.81
N VAL A 218 -8.88 -10.25 -0.73
CA VAL A 218 -7.87 -9.18 -0.82
C VAL A 218 -6.57 -9.76 -1.35
N ALA A 219 -6.02 -9.12 -2.40
CA ALA A 219 -4.86 -9.63 -3.11
C ALA A 219 -3.52 -9.14 -2.55
N ARG A 220 -3.53 -8.02 -1.82
CA ARG A 220 -2.32 -7.44 -1.21
C ARG A 220 -2.64 -6.69 0.08
N VAL A 221 -1.70 -6.69 1.02
CA VAL A 221 -1.80 -6.00 2.31
C VAL A 221 -0.58 -5.12 2.51
N GLY A 222 -0.80 -3.81 2.67
CA GLY A 222 0.23 -2.86 3.09
C GLY A 222 0.32 -2.82 4.62
N THR A 223 1.48 -3.20 5.18
CA THR A 223 1.70 -3.19 6.62
C THR A 223 3.17 -3.02 6.97
N SER A 224 3.47 -2.36 8.09
CA SER A 224 4.80 -2.33 8.70
C SER A 224 5.02 -3.50 9.67
N SER A 225 3.97 -4.25 10.04
CA SER A 225 4.00 -5.34 11.02
C SER A 225 4.38 -6.70 10.43
N THR A 226 5.14 -6.72 9.32
CA THR A 226 5.52 -7.95 8.58
C THR A 226 6.14 -9.02 9.47
N ALA A 227 7.14 -8.65 10.28
CA ALA A 227 7.81 -9.61 11.17
C ALA A 227 6.84 -10.18 12.22
N VAL A 228 5.98 -9.35 12.82
CA VAL A 228 4.98 -9.81 13.80
C VAL A 228 4.05 -10.86 13.18
N ILE A 229 3.50 -10.53 12.01
CA ILE A 229 2.55 -11.38 11.29
C ILE A 229 3.20 -12.72 10.89
N LEU A 230 4.37 -12.68 10.27
CA LEU A 230 4.99 -13.89 9.73
C LEU A 230 5.66 -14.72 10.82
N ASN A 231 6.23 -14.12 11.87
CA ASN A 231 6.75 -14.87 13.01
C ASN A 231 5.65 -15.64 13.74
N GLU A 232 4.45 -15.06 13.86
CA GLU A 232 3.27 -15.79 14.35
C GLU A 232 2.94 -16.99 13.44
N ALA A 233 2.99 -16.82 12.12
CA ALA A 233 2.73 -17.91 11.17
C ALA A 233 3.76 -19.06 11.30
N TYR A 234 5.04 -18.73 11.44
CA TYR A 234 6.10 -19.70 11.74
C TYR A 234 5.80 -20.44 13.06
N ARG A 235 5.49 -19.70 14.14
CA ARG A 235 5.17 -20.29 15.45
C ARG A 235 3.97 -21.24 15.39
N ARG A 236 2.86 -20.84 14.75
CA ARG A 236 1.68 -21.70 14.57
C ARG A 236 1.94 -22.94 13.72
N SER A 237 2.93 -22.87 12.83
CA SER A 237 3.34 -24.00 11.99
C SER A 237 4.40 -24.89 12.65
N GLY A 238 4.78 -24.63 13.91
CA GLY A 238 5.84 -25.37 14.59
C GLY A 238 7.24 -25.15 14.00
N MET A 239 7.43 -24.07 13.24
CA MET A 239 8.69 -23.74 12.56
C MET A 239 9.41 -22.59 13.26
N THR A 240 10.73 -22.57 13.21
CA THR A 240 11.53 -21.44 13.69
C THR A 240 11.49 -20.31 12.67
N PRO A 241 11.13 -19.08 13.08
CA PRO A 241 11.22 -17.93 12.19
C PRO A 241 12.67 -17.68 11.77
N PRO A 242 12.90 -17.12 10.57
CA PRO A 242 14.23 -16.68 10.19
C PRO A 242 14.71 -15.62 11.20
N THR A 243 15.99 -15.66 11.54
CA THR A 243 16.58 -14.76 12.55
C THR A 243 16.51 -13.34 12.02
N ALA A 244 15.53 -12.56 12.49
CA ALA A 244 15.51 -11.13 12.26
C ALA A 244 16.80 -10.53 12.84
N ILE A 245 17.41 -9.58 12.14
CA ILE A 245 18.44 -8.74 12.74
C ILE A 245 17.75 -8.06 13.92
N THR A 246 18.11 -8.47 15.14
CA THR A 246 17.59 -7.91 16.39
C THR A 246 18.25 -6.56 16.63
N ASN A 247 17.94 -5.59 15.79
CA ASN A 247 17.85 -4.22 16.26
C ASN A 247 16.36 -4.00 16.44
N THR A 248 15.94 -3.99 17.71
CA THR A 248 14.65 -3.48 18.20
C THR A 248 13.86 -2.82 17.09
N THR A 249 12.85 -3.52 16.58
CA THR A 249 11.78 -2.86 15.85
C THR A 249 11.23 -1.86 16.84
N ILE A 250 11.68 -0.61 16.71
CA ILE A 250 10.92 0.52 17.19
C ILE A 250 9.66 0.37 16.35
N GLU A 251 8.62 -0.21 16.94
CA GLU A 251 7.27 0.13 16.54
C GLU A 251 7.33 1.64 16.32
N SER A 252 7.10 2.10 15.10
CA SER A 252 6.82 3.51 14.93
C SER A 252 5.57 3.73 15.79
N THR A 253 5.78 4.15 17.03
CA THR A 253 4.81 4.80 17.90
C THR A 253 4.52 6.16 17.27
N GLY A 254 4.16 6.14 15.99
CA GLY A 254 3.60 7.25 15.26
C GLY A 254 2.19 7.39 15.78
N TYR A 255 1.90 8.62 16.24
CA TYR A 255 0.64 9.11 16.76
C TYR A 255 -0.61 8.43 16.22
#